data_AF-A0AAU1H9J2-F1
#
_entry.id   AF-A0AAU1H9J2-F1
#
_cell.length_a   1.000
_cell.length_b   1.000
_cell.length_c   1.000
_cell.angle_alpha   90.00
_cell.angle_beta   90.00
_cell.angle_gamma   90.00
#
_symmetry.space_group_name_H-M   'P 1'
#
loop_
_entity.id
_entity.type
_entity.pdbx_description
1 polymer ?
#
loop_
_entity_poly.entity_id
_entity_poly.type
_entity_poly.pdbx_seq_one_letter_code
_entity_poly.pdbx_strand_id
1 'polypeptide(L)'
;MPQRTSLTDADCAIAQALDVVGDWWTLLIVRDAARGVHRFDALQRELGVSRKVLTERLRLLTDAGVLSRQPYQDRPVRHEYRLTPRGRALLPVLIALQDWGDAWVLGEGETMATAEQDSGEAARVRALVGTRLPALELLDDRGASRDPVAATPYTVLYCFPSAYARRDAYPPGWGGIPGASGCTLESCTYRDQLADFTAAGATVHGVSTQRPDEQRAFAEKEGLRFPLLSDAGMELTAALRLPTFRVAGVSRLKRLTLVVDRDRTVVEALYPITDIEQSVRTALEAVRRGSA
;
A
#
# COMPACT_ATOMS: atom_id res chain seq x y z
N MET A 1 18.86 8.43 -27.26
CA MET A 1 17.47 7.96 -27.12
C MET A 1 16.68 8.56 -28.25
N PRO A 2 15.83 7.80 -28.96
CA PRO A 2 14.99 8.40 -29.99
C PRO A 2 14.15 9.52 -29.36
N GLN A 3 14.13 10.68 -30.02
CA GLN A 3 13.29 11.80 -29.64
C GLN A 3 11.84 11.32 -29.71
N ARG A 4 11.09 11.40 -28.60
CA ARG A 4 9.69 10.95 -28.60
C ARG A 4 8.92 11.87 -29.55
N THR A 5 8.37 11.31 -30.61
CA THR A 5 7.33 11.98 -31.39
C THR A 5 6.17 12.23 -30.44
N SER A 6 5.88 13.49 -30.13
CA SER A 6 4.69 13.82 -29.35
C SER A 6 3.48 13.28 -30.10
N LEU A 7 2.62 12.57 -29.38
CA LEU A 7 1.42 11.99 -29.96
C LEU A 7 0.48 13.15 -30.32
N THR A 8 0.34 13.44 -31.61
CA THR A 8 -0.31 14.64 -32.18
C THR A 8 -1.83 14.76 -31.93
N ASP A 9 -2.39 13.91 -31.07
CA ASP A 9 -3.80 13.97 -30.68
C ASP A 9 -3.93 14.74 -29.35
N ALA A 10 -4.20 16.04 -29.46
CA ALA A 10 -4.33 16.94 -28.32
C ALA A 10 -5.54 16.62 -27.43
N ASP A 11 -6.58 15.99 -27.99
CA ASP A 11 -7.84 15.68 -27.29
C ASP A 11 -7.85 14.27 -26.68
N CYS A 12 -6.89 13.42 -27.06
CA CYS A 12 -6.73 12.09 -26.45
C CYS A 12 -5.95 12.16 -25.13
N ALA A 13 -6.67 12.15 -24.01
CA ALA A 13 -6.08 12.17 -22.66
C ALA A 13 -5.07 11.02 -22.42
N ILE A 14 -5.26 9.85 -23.05
CA ILE A 14 -4.32 8.73 -22.96
C ILE A 14 -3.00 9.08 -23.65
N ALA A 15 -3.05 9.61 -24.87
CA ALA A 15 -1.87 10.04 -25.62
C ALA A 15 -1.11 11.13 -24.86
N GLN A 16 -1.82 12.14 -24.34
CA GLN A 16 -1.24 13.21 -23.53
C GLN A 16 -0.62 12.69 -22.21
N ALA A 17 -1.26 11.73 -21.55
CA ALA A 17 -0.68 11.09 -20.37
C ALA A 17 0.61 10.33 -20.71
N LEU A 18 0.65 9.63 -21.85
CA LEU A 18 1.83 8.90 -22.28
C LEU A 18 3.03 9.83 -22.54
N ASP A 19 2.84 11.07 -22.97
CA ASP A 19 3.94 12.04 -23.07
C ASP A 19 4.63 12.30 -21.70
N VAL A 20 3.90 12.14 -20.59
CA VAL A 20 4.45 12.25 -19.23
C VAL A 20 4.94 10.91 -18.69
N VAL A 21 4.12 9.84 -18.79
CA VAL A 21 4.36 8.56 -18.07
C VAL A 21 4.66 7.35 -18.97
N GLY A 22 4.75 7.54 -20.29
CA GLY A 22 4.93 6.44 -21.24
C GLY A 22 6.36 5.90 -21.36
N ASP A 23 7.35 6.57 -20.78
CA ASP A 23 8.71 6.03 -20.62
C ASP A 23 8.77 5.24 -19.32
N TRP A 24 9.20 3.97 -19.36
CA TRP A 24 9.11 3.06 -18.21
C TRP A 24 9.82 3.59 -16.96
N TRP A 25 10.90 4.38 -17.10
CA TRP A 25 11.60 4.94 -15.94
C TRP A 25 10.74 5.89 -15.14
N THR A 26 9.80 6.59 -15.78
CA THR A 26 8.93 7.56 -15.09
C THR A 26 8.06 6.89 -14.04
N LEU A 27 7.39 5.78 -14.40
CA LEU A 27 6.58 5.00 -13.47
C LEU A 27 7.44 4.29 -12.42
N LEU A 28 8.65 3.84 -12.76
CA LEU A 28 9.57 3.26 -11.78
C LEU A 28 10.09 4.31 -10.78
N ILE A 29 10.30 5.56 -11.20
CA ILE A 29 10.63 6.69 -10.30
C ILE A 29 9.44 7.00 -9.38
N VAL A 30 8.22 7.09 -9.92
CA VAL A 30 7.01 7.31 -9.10
C VAL A 30 6.84 6.19 -8.07
N ARG A 31 7.05 4.95 -8.51
CA ARG A 31 7.05 3.75 -7.66
C ARG A 31 8.04 3.87 -6.50
N ASP A 32 9.29 4.24 -6.77
CA ASP A 32 10.32 4.32 -5.73
C ASP A 32 10.12 5.56 -4.82
N ALA A 33 9.61 6.66 -5.37
CA ALA A 33 9.21 7.81 -4.58
C ALA A 33 8.06 7.48 -3.62
N ALA A 34 7.09 6.66 -4.02
CA ALA A 34 6.04 6.15 -3.13
C ALA A 34 6.61 5.30 -1.99
N ARG A 35 7.73 4.58 -2.21
CA ARG A 35 8.45 3.82 -1.17
C ARG A 35 9.29 4.69 -0.22
N GLY A 36 9.30 6.01 -0.40
CA GLY A 36 10.14 6.90 0.39
C GLY A 36 11.54 7.15 -0.20
N VAL A 37 11.85 6.64 -1.40
CA VAL A 37 13.14 6.88 -2.06
C VAL A 37 13.09 8.22 -2.77
N HIS A 38 13.45 9.30 -2.08
CA HIS A 38 13.31 10.67 -2.60
C HIS A 38 14.63 11.29 -3.08
N ARG A 39 15.78 10.69 -2.72
CA ARG A 39 17.10 11.27 -3.02
C ARG A 39 17.66 10.74 -4.34
N PHE A 40 18.32 11.61 -5.10
CA PHE A 40 18.87 11.29 -6.42
C PHE A 40 19.77 10.05 -6.43
N ASP A 41 20.77 10.00 -5.56
CA ASP A 41 21.73 8.87 -5.55
C ASP A 41 21.07 7.55 -5.10
N ALA A 42 20.03 7.62 -4.26
CA ALA A 42 19.26 6.46 -3.87
C ALA A 42 18.41 5.96 -5.04
N LEU A 43 17.65 6.84 -5.69
CA LEU A 43 16.89 6.53 -6.92
C LEU A 43 17.79 5.94 -8.01
N GLN A 44 18.98 6.52 -8.21
CA GLN A 44 19.93 6.04 -9.21
C GLN A 44 20.41 4.62 -8.90
N ARG A 45 20.71 4.32 -7.63
CA ARG A 45 21.13 3.00 -7.19
C ARG A 45 20.01 1.95 -7.30
N GLU A 46 18.81 2.27 -6.84
CA GLU A 46 17.66 1.37 -6.90
C GLU A 46 17.24 1.03 -8.34
N LEU A 47 17.26 2.03 -9.23
CA LEU A 47 16.82 1.87 -10.62
C LEU A 47 17.91 1.32 -11.54
N GLY A 48 19.20 1.43 -11.17
CA GLY A 48 20.33 1.06 -12.02
C GLY A 48 20.46 1.91 -13.29
N VAL A 49 19.74 3.02 -13.38
CA VAL A 49 19.68 3.91 -14.54
C VAL A 49 20.90 4.85 -14.56
N SER A 50 21.32 5.32 -15.75
CA SER A 50 22.38 6.32 -15.85
C SER A 50 21.95 7.65 -15.20
N ARG A 51 22.90 8.36 -14.58
CA ARG A 51 22.66 9.69 -13.98
C ARG A 51 22.06 10.69 -14.97
N LYS A 52 22.48 10.64 -16.23
CA LYS A 52 21.95 11.51 -17.29
C LYS A 52 20.45 11.26 -17.52
N VAL A 53 20.07 9.99 -17.73
CA VAL A 53 18.66 9.62 -17.94
C VAL A 53 17.83 9.95 -16.70
N LEU A 54 18.32 9.66 -15.50
CA LEU A 54 17.60 10.02 -14.27
C LEU A 54 17.36 11.53 -14.16
N THR A 55 18.37 12.35 -14.48
CA THR A 55 18.24 13.82 -14.46
C THR A 55 17.16 14.29 -15.44
N GLU A 56 17.16 13.76 -16.66
CA GLU A 56 16.15 14.09 -17.67
C GLU A 56 14.73 13.71 -17.22
N ARG A 57 14.56 12.51 -16.64
CA ARG A 57 13.23 12.04 -16.19
C ARG A 57 12.73 12.75 -14.94
N LEU A 58 13.61 13.05 -13.99
CA LEU A 58 13.24 13.85 -12.82
C LEU A 58 12.83 15.25 -13.24
N ARG A 59 13.52 15.86 -14.20
CA ARG A 59 13.13 17.16 -14.77
C ARG A 59 11.76 17.09 -15.43
N LEU A 60 11.51 16.10 -16.28
CA LEU A 60 10.20 15.89 -16.90
C LEU A 60 9.08 15.78 -15.84
N LEU A 61 9.29 14.97 -14.81
CA LEU A 61 8.29 14.77 -13.76
C LEU A 61 8.09 15.99 -12.86
N THR A 62 9.12 16.81 -12.64
CA THR A 62 8.98 18.09 -11.93
C THR A 62 8.27 19.14 -12.77
N ASP A 63 8.61 19.23 -14.06
CA ASP A 63 8.01 20.20 -15.00
C ASP A 63 6.52 19.86 -15.21
N ALA A 64 6.17 18.57 -15.24
CA ALA A 64 4.78 18.09 -15.27
C ALA A 64 4.06 18.19 -13.91
N GLY A 65 4.73 18.60 -12.84
CA GLY A 65 4.15 18.72 -11.51
C GLY A 65 3.78 17.38 -10.85
N VAL A 66 4.32 16.26 -11.32
CA VAL A 66 4.18 14.92 -10.70
C VAL A 66 5.05 14.84 -9.45
N LEU A 67 6.26 15.41 -9.53
CA LEU A 67 7.20 15.53 -8.40
C LEU A 67 7.40 17.00 -8.04
N SER A 68 7.62 17.25 -6.75
CA SER A 68 8.15 18.52 -6.25
C SER A 68 9.61 18.33 -5.87
N ARG A 69 10.46 19.29 -6.25
CA ARG A 69 11.88 19.31 -5.88
C ARG A 69 12.07 20.18 -4.64
N GLN A 70 12.43 19.58 -3.51
CA GLN A 70 12.51 20.26 -2.22
C GLN A 70 13.95 20.21 -1.68
N PRO A 71 14.51 21.32 -1.15
CA PRO A 71 15.80 21.28 -0.47
C PRO A 71 15.66 20.49 0.86
N TYR A 72 16.61 19.60 1.14
CA TYR A 72 16.70 18.87 2.42
C TYR A 72 17.98 19.21 3.20
N GLN A 73 18.89 19.96 2.59
CA GLN A 73 20.16 20.39 3.16
C GLN A 73 20.53 21.71 2.49
N ASP A 74 21.04 22.68 3.25
CA ASP A 74 21.35 24.03 2.73
C ASP A 74 22.81 24.22 2.31
N ARG A 75 23.74 23.39 2.81
CA ARG A 75 25.19 23.59 2.60
C ARG A 75 25.95 22.26 2.37
N PRO A 76 26.32 21.90 1.12
CA PRO A 76 25.79 22.45 -0.13
C PRO A 76 24.29 22.17 -0.26
N VAL A 77 23.56 22.98 -1.05
CA VAL A 77 22.13 22.75 -1.25
C VAL A 77 21.91 21.40 -1.93
N ARG A 78 21.17 20.50 -1.28
CA ARG A 78 20.78 19.21 -1.85
C ARG A 78 19.27 19.09 -1.88
N HIS A 79 18.76 18.48 -2.95
CA HIS A 79 17.34 18.35 -3.19
C HIS A 79 16.89 16.89 -3.13
N GLU A 80 15.64 16.71 -2.75
CA GLU A 80 14.90 15.47 -2.85
C GLU A 80 13.63 15.69 -3.69
N TYR A 81 13.04 14.59 -4.13
CA TYR A 81 11.91 14.56 -5.05
C TYR A 81 10.74 13.85 -4.38
N ARG A 82 9.67 14.61 -4.10
CA ARG A 82 8.48 14.11 -3.40
C ARG A 82 7.26 14.15 -4.31
N LEU A 83 6.41 13.12 -4.23
CA LEU A 83 5.15 13.09 -4.96
C LEU A 83 4.26 14.26 -4.56
N THR A 84 3.70 14.94 -5.56
CA THR A 84 2.63 15.92 -5.39
C THR A 84 1.27 15.19 -5.34
N PRO A 85 0.15 15.89 -5.09
CA PRO A 85 -1.18 15.29 -5.31
C PRO A 85 -1.36 14.72 -6.72
N ARG A 86 -0.80 15.37 -7.75
CA ARG A 86 -0.83 14.87 -9.13
C ARG A 86 0.00 13.59 -9.29
N GLY A 87 1.14 13.50 -8.62
CA GLY A 87 1.95 12.27 -8.61
C GLY A 87 1.30 11.11 -7.87
N ARG A 88 0.64 11.38 -6.75
CA ARG A 88 -0.14 10.39 -5.99
C ARG A 88 -1.34 9.85 -6.78
N ALA A 89 -1.93 10.66 -7.66
CA ALA A 89 -2.99 10.20 -8.55
C ALA A 89 -2.54 9.10 -9.54
N LEU A 90 -1.23 8.84 -9.68
CA LEU A 90 -0.69 7.72 -10.47
C LEU A 90 -0.57 6.41 -9.68
N LEU A 91 -0.74 6.40 -8.36
CA LEU A 91 -0.59 5.17 -7.56
C LEU A 91 -1.57 4.07 -8.00
N PRO A 92 -2.86 4.34 -8.31
CA PRO A 92 -3.75 3.32 -8.86
C PRO A 92 -3.29 2.75 -10.20
N VAL A 93 -2.53 3.50 -11.01
CA VAL A 93 -1.92 3.00 -12.25
C VAL A 93 -0.81 2.00 -11.94
N LEU A 94 0.00 2.26 -10.91
CA LEU A 94 1.00 1.30 -10.44
C LEU A 94 0.36 0.00 -9.93
N ILE A 95 -0.78 0.09 -9.24
CA ILE A 95 -1.53 -1.09 -8.80
C ILE A 95 -2.06 -1.88 -10.01
N ALA A 96 -2.66 -1.21 -10.99
CA ALA A 96 -3.15 -1.88 -12.19
C ALA A 96 -2.01 -2.57 -13.00
N LEU A 97 -0.83 -1.96 -13.04
CA LEU A 97 0.36 -2.56 -13.66
C LEU A 97 0.90 -3.75 -12.85
N GLN A 98 0.86 -3.68 -11.51
CA GLN A 98 1.23 -4.80 -10.65
C GLN A 98 0.25 -5.96 -10.85
N ASP A 99 -1.06 -5.72 -10.75
CA ASP A 99 -2.10 -6.73 -10.97
C ASP A 99 -1.93 -7.42 -12.34
N TRP A 100 -1.69 -6.63 -13.40
CA TRP A 100 -1.46 -7.18 -14.74
C TRP A 100 -0.15 -7.98 -14.82
N GLY A 101 0.93 -7.50 -14.21
CA GLY A 101 2.21 -8.19 -14.17
C GLY A 101 2.15 -9.51 -13.40
N ASP A 102 1.52 -9.52 -12.23
CA ASP A 102 1.31 -10.71 -11.41
C ASP A 102 0.50 -11.76 -12.21
N ALA A 103 -0.61 -11.34 -12.85
CA ALA A 103 -1.47 -12.25 -13.61
C ALA A 103 -0.82 -12.81 -14.90
N TRP A 104 -0.18 -11.96 -15.71
CA TRP A 104 0.20 -12.30 -17.09
C TRP A 104 1.70 -12.44 -17.33
N VAL A 105 2.54 -11.86 -16.47
CA VAL A 105 4.01 -11.93 -16.60
C VAL A 105 4.60 -12.93 -15.61
N LEU A 106 4.10 -12.95 -14.38
CA LEU A 106 4.55 -13.88 -13.34
C LEU A 106 3.70 -15.16 -13.27
N GLY A 107 2.54 -15.18 -13.93
CA GLY A 107 1.70 -16.37 -14.08
C GLY A 107 0.90 -16.73 -12.82
N GLU A 108 0.57 -15.77 -11.97
CA GLU A 108 -0.14 -15.99 -10.71
C GLU A 108 -1.67 -16.16 -10.87
N GLY A 109 -2.18 -16.11 -12.11
CA GLY A 109 -3.52 -16.57 -12.47
C GLY A 109 -4.70 -15.66 -12.08
N GLU A 110 -5.87 -16.27 -11.90
CA GLU A 110 -7.19 -15.61 -11.80
C GLU A 110 -7.40 -14.74 -10.54
N THR A 111 -8.58 -14.10 -10.46
CA THR A 111 -8.96 -13.21 -9.35
C THR A 111 -9.09 -13.98 -8.03
N MET A 112 -8.02 -14.03 -7.24
CA MET A 112 -8.02 -14.58 -5.89
C MET A 112 -7.73 -13.50 -4.85
N ALA A 113 -8.47 -13.48 -3.75
CA ALA A 113 -8.20 -12.61 -2.60
C ALA A 113 -7.18 -13.22 -1.62
N THR A 114 -6.45 -14.24 -2.07
CA THR A 114 -5.37 -14.95 -1.39
C THR A 114 -4.28 -15.31 -2.41
N ALA A 115 -3.26 -16.04 -1.99
CA ALA A 115 -2.25 -16.66 -2.83
C ALA A 115 -1.81 -18.02 -2.27
N GLU A 116 -1.03 -18.76 -3.06
CA GLU A 116 -0.30 -19.94 -2.61
C GLU A 116 0.92 -19.54 -1.75
N GLN A 117 1.33 -20.41 -0.83
CA GLN A 117 2.39 -20.11 0.14
C GLN A 117 3.75 -19.84 -0.51
N ASP A 118 4.06 -20.51 -1.62
CA ASP A 118 5.30 -20.45 -2.39
C ASP A 118 5.25 -19.51 -3.61
N SER A 119 4.15 -18.76 -3.77
CA SER A 119 4.01 -17.75 -4.83
C SER A 119 5.02 -16.59 -4.74
N GLY A 120 5.27 -15.92 -5.86
CA GLY A 120 6.13 -14.75 -5.93
C GLY A 120 5.57 -13.57 -5.13
N GLU A 121 4.26 -13.37 -5.17
CA GLU A 121 3.53 -12.43 -4.30
C GLU A 121 3.73 -12.75 -2.82
N ALA A 122 3.66 -14.01 -2.41
CA ALA A 122 3.89 -14.38 -1.01
C ALA A 122 5.33 -14.14 -0.55
N ALA A 123 6.30 -14.48 -1.40
CA ALA A 123 7.71 -14.16 -1.15
C ALA A 123 7.93 -12.64 -1.04
N ARG A 124 7.28 -11.84 -1.89
CA ARG A 124 7.36 -10.37 -1.89
C ARG A 124 6.85 -9.76 -0.58
N VAL A 125 5.72 -10.24 -0.05
CA VAL A 125 5.18 -9.73 1.22
C VAL A 125 6.07 -10.13 2.41
N ARG A 126 6.54 -11.38 2.46
CA ARG A 126 7.45 -11.81 3.54
C ARG A 126 8.79 -11.07 3.52
N ALA A 127 9.28 -10.69 2.34
CA ALA A 127 10.48 -9.87 2.17
C ALA A 127 10.33 -8.42 2.68
N LEU A 128 9.12 -8.00 3.12
CA LEU A 128 8.95 -6.72 3.80
C LEU A 128 9.59 -6.71 5.19
N VAL A 129 9.82 -7.86 5.84
CA VAL A 129 10.50 -7.91 7.14
C VAL A 129 11.89 -7.27 7.04
N GLY A 130 12.18 -6.34 7.95
CA GLY A 130 13.40 -5.53 7.97
C GLY A 130 13.34 -4.27 7.08
N THR A 131 12.30 -4.10 6.27
CA THR A 131 12.08 -2.86 5.50
C THR A 131 11.38 -1.80 6.35
N ARG A 132 11.61 -0.53 6.01
CA ARG A 132 11.00 0.61 6.72
C ARG A 132 9.77 1.11 5.97
N LEU A 133 8.63 1.23 6.65
CA LEU A 133 7.46 1.93 6.15
C LEU A 133 7.82 3.41 5.89
N PRO A 134 7.55 3.94 4.68
CA PRO A 134 7.77 5.35 4.42
C PRO A 134 6.82 6.22 5.24
N ALA A 135 7.19 7.48 5.42
CA ALA A 135 6.31 8.50 5.98
C ALA A 135 5.14 8.75 5.02
N LEU A 136 3.93 8.41 5.47
CA LEU A 136 2.69 8.60 4.73
C LEU A 136 1.52 8.81 5.71
N GLU A 137 0.40 9.29 5.19
CA GLU A 137 -0.80 9.59 5.95
C GLU A 137 -1.99 8.92 5.27
N LEU A 138 -2.88 8.30 6.06
CA LEU A 138 -4.15 7.74 5.62
C LEU A 138 -5.30 8.43 6.37
N LEU A 139 -6.49 8.46 5.77
CA LEU A 139 -7.68 8.90 6.48
C LEU A 139 -8.20 7.78 7.37
N ASP A 140 -8.56 8.06 8.62
CA ASP A 140 -9.28 7.11 9.46
C ASP A 140 -10.79 7.07 9.12
N ASP A 141 -11.53 6.17 9.77
CA ASP A 141 -12.99 6.03 9.66
C ASP A 141 -13.76 7.30 10.08
N ARG A 142 -13.10 8.25 10.75
CA ARG A 142 -13.68 9.55 11.13
C ARG A 142 -13.26 10.67 10.17
N GLY A 143 -12.46 10.37 9.15
CA GLY A 143 -11.94 11.31 8.16
C GLY A 143 -10.73 12.11 8.65
N ALA A 144 -10.12 11.75 9.77
CA ALA A 144 -8.90 12.39 10.26
C ALA A 144 -7.66 11.77 9.60
N SER A 145 -6.69 12.61 9.23
CA SER A 145 -5.37 12.16 8.76
C SER A 145 -4.61 11.49 9.91
N ARG A 146 -4.06 10.31 9.66
CA ARG A 146 -3.22 9.56 10.60
C ARG A 146 -2.02 8.91 9.92
N ASP A 147 -0.89 8.93 10.61
CA ASP A 147 0.21 8.01 10.35
C ASP A 147 -0.24 6.57 10.70
N PRO A 148 -0.08 5.60 9.78
CA PRO A 148 -0.36 4.20 10.11
C PRO A 148 0.51 3.66 11.23
N VAL A 149 1.72 4.19 11.45
CA VAL A 149 2.62 3.76 12.53
C VAL A 149 2.35 4.62 13.77
N ALA A 150 1.79 4.00 14.82
CA ALA A 150 1.49 4.66 16.09
C ALA A 150 2.76 4.92 16.92
N ALA A 151 2.63 5.76 17.96
CA ALA A 151 3.74 6.11 18.85
C ALA A 151 4.10 5.01 19.87
N THR A 152 3.27 3.98 19.99
CA THR A 152 3.49 2.78 20.80
C THR A 152 4.70 1.98 20.28
N PRO A 153 5.31 1.11 21.12
CA PRO A 153 6.42 0.26 20.68
C PRO A 153 6.17 -0.50 19.38
N TYR A 154 4.94 -1.01 19.21
CA TYR A 154 4.52 -1.72 18.01
C TYR A 154 3.19 -1.22 17.48
N THR A 155 3.02 -1.31 16.17
CA THR A 155 1.73 -1.16 15.49
C THR A 155 1.42 -2.41 14.68
N VAL A 156 0.24 -2.99 14.88
CA VAL A 156 -0.29 -4.08 14.07
C VAL A 156 -1.18 -3.49 12.99
N LEU A 157 -0.74 -3.59 11.74
CA LEU A 157 -1.49 -3.20 10.55
C LEU A 157 -2.08 -4.45 9.91
N TYR A 158 -3.36 -4.73 10.18
CA TYR A 158 -4.04 -5.83 9.50
C TYR A 158 -4.81 -5.29 8.30
N CYS A 159 -4.46 -5.78 7.11
CA CYS A 159 -5.15 -5.42 5.88
C CYS A 159 -6.22 -6.46 5.56
N PHE A 160 -7.39 -5.97 5.17
CA PHE A 160 -8.53 -6.82 4.83
C PHE A 160 -9.18 -6.39 3.52
N PRO A 161 -9.69 -7.33 2.70
CA PRO A 161 -10.34 -7.04 1.44
C PRO A 161 -11.43 -5.97 1.49
N SER A 162 -12.50 -6.24 2.24
CA SER A 162 -13.60 -5.33 2.52
C SER A 162 -14.49 -5.90 3.61
N ALA A 163 -15.07 -5.04 4.44
CA ALA A 163 -16.11 -5.39 5.39
C ALA A 163 -17.19 -4.30 5.41
N TYR A 164 -18.46 -4.70 5.36
CA TYR A 164 -19.58 -3.76 5.29
C TYR A 164 -20.56 -3.93 6.44
N ALA A 165 -21.19 -2.83 6.83
CA ALA A 165 -22.26 -2.86 7.82
C ALA A 165 -23.42 -3.75 7.35
N ARG A 166 -23.83 -3.61 6.08
CA ARG A 166 -24.96 -4.34 5.52
C ARG A 166 -24.48 -5.47 4.60
N ARG A 167 -25.12 -6.64 4.66
CA ARG A 167 -24.73 -7.81 3.85
C ARG A 167 -24.98 -7.61 2.35
N ASP A 168 -25.94 -6.79 1.98
CA ASP A 168 -26.27 -6.44 0.59
C ASP A 168 -25.30 -5.41 -0.03
N ALA A 169 -24.38 -4.85 0.76
CA ALA A 169 -23.36 -3.92 0.26
C ALA A 169 -22.15 -4.61 -0.38
N TYR A 170 -22.01 -5.94 -0.22
CA TYR A 170 -20.95 -6.68 -0.90
C TYR A 170 -21.26 -6.77 -2.41
N PRO A 171 -20.23 -6.69 -3.28
CA PRO A 171 -20.42 -6.81 -4.71
C PRO A 171 -20.92 -8.21 -5.10
N PRO A 172 -21.63 -8.35 -6.23
CA PRO A 172 -22.00 -9.66 -6.77
C PRO A 172 -20.81 -10.60 -6.91
N GLY A 173 -20.99 -11.87 -6.53
CA GLY A 173 -19.94 -12.89 -6.61
C GLY A 173 -18.92 -12.88 -5.47
N TRP A 174 -18.99 -11.94 -4.52
CA TRP A 174 -18.02 -11.82 -3.42
C TRP A 174 -17.78 -13.13 -2.66
N GLY A 175 -18.86 -13.84 -2.30
CA GLY A 175 -18.78 -15.09 -1.53
C GLY A 175 -18.08 -16.24 -2.27
N GLY A 176 -17.96 -16.16 -3.60
CA GLY A 176 -17.29 -17.17 -4.42
C GLY A 176 -15.79 -16.92 -4.60
N ILE A 177 -15.26 -15.76 -4.19
CA ILE A 177 -13.85 -15.41 -4.36
C ILE A 177 -13.02 -16.02 -3.21
N PRO A 178 -12.08 -16.94 -3.49
CA PRO A 178 -11.23 -17.52 -2.45
C PRO A 178 -10.47 -16.44 -1.67
N GLY A 179 -10.54 -16.47 -0.34
CA GLY A 179 -9.89 -15.50 0.55
C GLY A 179 -10.68 -14.21 0.83
N ALA A 180 -11.78 -13.94 0.12
CA ALA A 180 -12.51 -12.67 0.25
C ALA A 180 -13.43 -12.62 1.49
N SER A 181 -13.91 -13.78 1.93
CA SER A 181 -14.74 -13.91 3.14
C SER A 181 -13.89 -13.83 4.42
N GLY A 182 -14.53 -13.45 5.53
CA GLY A 182 -13.93 -13.48 6.87
C GLY A 182 -13.44 -12.14 7.44
N CYS A 183 -13.54 -11.02 6.71
CA CYS A 183 -13.08 -9.71 7.21
C CYS A 183 -13.79 -9.25 8.49
N THR A 184 -15.08 -9.59 8.64
CA THR A 184 -15.84 -9.34 9.87
C THR A 184 -15.31 -10.20 11.02
N LEU A 185 -15.06 -11.50 10.78
CA LEU A 185 -14.46 -12.38 11.78
C LEU A 185 -13.11 -11.83 12.24
N GLU A 186 -12.21 -11.52 11.30
CA GLU A 186 -10.88 -10.98 11.60
C GLU A 186 -10.93 -9.69 12.43
N SER A 187 -11.73 -8.71 12.02
CA SER A 187 -11.83 -7.44 12.74
C SER A 187 -12.41 -7.63 14.16
N CYS A 188 -13.38 -8.54 14.31
CA CYS A 188 -13.93 -8.91 15.61
C CYS A 188 -12.90 -9.66 16.47
N THR A 189 -12.09 -10.55 15.90
CA THR A 189 -11.03 -11.27 16.63
C THR A 189 -9.98 -10.28 17.16
N TYR A 190 -9.57 -9.28 16.37
CA TYR A 190 -8.72 -8.18 16.87
C TYR A 190 -9.39 -7.34 17.95
N ARG A 191 -10.69 -7.03 17.81
CA ARG A 191 -11.47 -6.28 18.82
C ARG A 191 -11.51 -7.02 20.16
N ASP A 192 -11.71 -8.32 20.11
CA ASP A 192 -11.87 -9.18 21.29
C ASP A 192 -10.53 -9.40 21.99
N GLN A 193 -9.42 -9.39 21.26
CA GLN A 193 -8.05 -9.47 21.79
C GLN A 193 -7.36 -8.11 22.00
N LEU A 194 -8.06 -6.99 21.80
CA LEU A 194 -7.44 -5.65 21.81
C LEU A 194 -6.72 -5.33 23.14
N ALA A 195 -7.24 -5.83 24.27
CA ALA A 195 -6.64 -5.64 25.58
C ALA A 195 -5.26 -6.31 25.68
N ASP A 196 -5.09 -7.49 25.07
CA ASP A 196 -3.82 -8.21 25.08
C ASP A 196 -2.77 -7.53 24.21
N PHE A 197 -3.15 -7.02 23.04
CA PHE A 197 -2.27 -6.19 22.21
C PHE A 197 -1.84 -4.93 22.94
N THR A 198 -2.78 -4.24 23.59
CA THR A 198 -2.50 -3.02 24.35
C THR A 198 -1.53 -3.32 25.51
N ALA A 199 -1.76 -4.40 26.26
CA ALA A 199 -0.89 -4.84 27.35
C ALA A 199 0.51 -5.23 26.87
N ALA A 200 0.62 -5.77 25.65
CA ALA A 200 1.90 -6.11 25.01
C ALA A 200 2.64 -4.90 24.41
N GLY A 201 2.06 -3.70 24.47
CA GLY A 201 2.67 -2.47 23.95
C GLY A 201 2.37 -2.20 22.47
N ALA A 202 1.28 -2.77 21.92
CA ALA A 202 0.88 -2.55 20.54
C ALA A 202 -0.40 -1.72 20.39
N THR A 203 -0.43 -0.90 19.34
CA THR A 203 -1.67 -0.34 18.78
C THR A 203 -2.11 -1.18 17.59
N VAL A 204 -3.41 -1.45 17.45
CA VAL A 204 -3.99 -2.16 16.31
C VAL A 204 -4.64 -1.16 15.37
N HIS A 205 -4.36 -1.24 14.07
CA HIS A 205 -5.08 -0.52 13.01
C HIS A 205 -5.56 -1.52 11.96
N GLY A 206 -6.83 -1.42 11.57
CA GLY A 206 -7.33 -2.11 10.38
C GLY A 206 -7.10 -1.26 9.13
N VAL A 207 -6.78 -1.85 7.99
CA VAL A 207 -6.56 -1.13 6.74
C VAL A 207 -7.32 -1.78 5.59
N SER A 208 -8.06 -0.99 4.81
CA SER A 208 -8.67 -1.46 3.56
C SER A 208 -8.76 -0.34 2.53
N THR A 209 -9.11 -0.67 1.29
CA THR A 209 -9.31 0.32 0.21
C THR A 209 -10.72 0.93 0.22
N GLN A 210 -11.51 0.65 1.27
CA GLN A 210 -12.84 1.23 1.45
C GLN A 210 -12.74 2.70 1.86
N ARG A 211 -13.75 3.50 1.51
CA ARG A 211 -13.79 4.92 1.91
C ARG A 211 -14.00 5.05 3.43
N PRO A 212 -13.61 6.19 4.03
CA PRO A 212 -13.85 6.46 5.46
C PRO A 212 -15.29 6.24 5.91
N ASP A 213 -16.29 6.64 5.11
CA ASP A 213 -17.71 6.48 5.45
C ASP A 213 -18.14 5.00 5.52
N GLU A 214 -17.61 4.17 4.63
CA GLU A 214 -17.88 2.73 4.60
C GLU A 214 -17.23 2.01 5.80
N GLN A 215 -15.99 2.39 6.11
CA GLN A 215 -15.27 1.86 7.28
C GLN A 215 -15.95 2.28 8.59
N ARG A 216 -16.43 3.53 8.70
CA ARG A 216 -17.17 4.01 9.88
C ARG A 216 -18.42 3.19 10.15
N ALA A 217 -19.25 3.02 9.13
CA ALA A 217 -20.49 2.26 9.26
C ALA A 217 -20.22 0.81 9.70
N PHE A 218 -19.14 0.20 9.19
CA PHE A 218 -18.71 -1.13 9.62
C PHE A 218 -18.19 -1.14 11.07
N ALA A 219 -17.33 -0.19 11.43
CA ALA A 219 -16.75 -0.09 12.77
C ALA A 219 -17.83 0.12 13.85
N GLU A 220 -18.80 0.99 13.59
CA GLU A 220 -19.94 1.26 14.48
C GLU A 220 -20.80 0.01 14.67
N LYS A 221 -21.13 -0.70 13.58
CA LYS A 221 -21.95 -1.91 13.65
C LYS A 221 -21.29 -3.01 14.48
N GLU A 222 -20.01 -3.24 14.28
CA GLU A 222 -19.27 -4.32 14.97
C GLU A 222 -18.63 -3.86 16.29
N GLY A 223 -18.84 -2.61 16.70
CA GLY A 223 -18.29 -2.08 17.95
C GLY A 223 -16.76 -2.11 18.02
N LEU A 224 -16.08 -1.79 16.91
CA LEU A 224 -14.61 -1.76 16.87
C LEU A 224 -14.09 -0.57 17.70
N ARG A 225 -13.04 -0.83 18.49
CA ARG A 225 -12.46 0.14 19.45
C ARG A 225 -11.08 0.63 19.06
N PHE A 226 -10.72 0.45 17.79
CA PHE A 226 -9.46 0.88 17.19
C PHE A 226 -9.78 1.48 15.80
N PRO A 227 -8.94 2.37 15.26
CA PRO A 227 -9.25 3.04 14.00
C PRO A 227 -9.12 2.08 12.81
N LEU A 228 -9.98 2.29 11.83
CA LEU A 228 -9.82 1.73 10.49
C LEU A 228 -9.25 2.82 9.58
N LEU A 229 -8.19 2.51 8.85
CA LEU A 229 -7.50 3.41 7.94
C LEU A 229 -7.91 3.11 6.50
N SER A 230 -8.29 4.15 5.78
CA SER A 230 -8.68 4.12 4.38
C SER A 230 -7.47 4.32 3.49
N ASP A 231 -7.09 3.26 2.78
CA ASP A 231 -6.11 3.29 1.69
C ASP A 231 -6.79 3.40 0.32
N ALA A 232 -7.90 4.16 0.23
CA ALA A 232 -8.63 4.34 -1.03
C ALA A 232 -7.77 5.00 -2.13
N GLY A 233 -6.74 5.76 -1.74
CA GLY A 233 -5.74 6.36 -2.63
C GLY A 233 -4.58 5.43 -3.03
N MET A 234 -4.51 4.22 -2.49
CA MET A 234 -3.43 3.24 -2.71
C MET A 234 -2.05 3.73 -2.25
N GLU A 235 -1.99 4.61 -1.24
CA GLU A 235 -0.75 5.16 -0.69
C GLU A 235 0.08 4.06 -0.02
N LEU A 236 -0.51 3.33 0.94
CA LEU A 236 0.18 2.24 1.63
C LEU A 236 0.42 1.06 0.69
N THR A 237 -0.61 0.72 -0.11
CA THR A 237 -0.56 -0.39 -1.07
C THR A 237 0.58 -0.19 -2.07
N ALA A 238 0.70 0.98 -2.71
CA ALA A 238 1.75 1.23 -3.68
C ALA A 238 3.15 1.35 -3.04
N ALA A 239 3.23 1.99 -1.86
CA ALA A 239 4.47 2.13 -1.11
C ALA A 239 5.11 0.78 -0.78
N LEU A 240 4.30 -0.18 -0.32
CA LEU A 240 4.79 -1.49 0.12
C LEU A 240 4.61 -2.60 -0.93
N ARG A 241 4.01 -2.29 -2.09
CA ARG A 241 3.62 -3.30 -3.11
C ARG A 241 2.74 -4.39 -2.51
N LEU A 242 1.77 -3.97 -1.71
CA LEU A 242 0.87 -4.92 -1.09
C LEU A 242 0.04 -5.65 -2.16
N PRO A 243 -0.26 -6.93 -1.92
CA PRO A 243 -1.03 -7.74 -2.84
C PRO A 243 -2.46 -7.23 -2.97
N THR A 244 -2.95 -7.20 -4.19
CA THR A 244 -4.31 -6.74 -4.52
C THR A 244 -5.04 -7.75 -5.39
N PHE A 245 -6.37 -7.62 -5.42
CA PHE A 245 -7.21 -8.28 -6.41
C PHE A 245 -8.33 -7.33 -6.82
N ARG A 246 -8.88 -7.52 -8.02
CA ARG A 246 -9.90 -6.62 -8.56
C ARG A 246 -11.26 -7.30 -8.61
N VAL A 247 -12.27 -6.66 -8.02
CA VAL A 247 -13.66 -7.14 -8.03
C VAL A 247 -14.61 -5.95 -8.22
N ALA A 248 -15.62 -6.12 -9.07
CA ALA A 248 -16.59 -5.07 -9.41
C ALA A 248 -15.93 -3.72 -9.79
N GLY A 249 -14.82 -3.79 -10.53
CA GLY A 249 -14.10 -2.60 -11.00
C GLY A 249 -13.21 -1.92 -9.97
N VAL A 250 -13.13 -2.43 -8.73
CA VAL A 250 -12.36 -1.83 -7.64
C VAL A 250 -11.23 -2.75 -7.17
N SER A 251 -10.04 -2.20 -6.99
CA SER A 251 -8.90 -2.92 -6.39
C SER A 251 -9.07 -3.00 -4.87
N ARG A 252 -8.89 -4.20 -4.33
CA ARG A 252 -8.98 -4.53 -2.90
C ARG A 252 -7.66 -5.13 -2.45
N LEU A 253 -7.25 -4.81 -1.23
CA LEU A 253 -6.12 -5.46 -0.59
C LEU A 253 -6.42 -6.95 -0.37
N LYS A 254 -5.46 -7.83 -0.61
CA LYS A 254 -5.55 -9.21 -0.10
C LYS A 254 -5.28 -9.20 1.41
N ARG A 255 -5.77 -10.22 2.11
CA ARG A 255 -5.64 -10.33 3.57
C ARG A 255 -4.18 -10.56 3.97
N LEU A 256 -3.61 -9.65 4.77
CA LEU A 256 -2.26 -9.75 5.33
C LEU A 256 -2.17 -9.00 6.65
N THR A 257 -1.18 -9.32 7.48
CA THR A 257 -0.87 -8.54 8.69
C THR A 257 0.59 -8.15 8.71
N LEU A 258 0.89 -6.89 9.00
CA LEU A 258 2.23 -6.40 9.30
C LEU A 258 2.32 -6.00 10.77
N VAL A 259 3.38 -6.43 11.46
CA VAL A 259 3.76 -5.86 12.75
C VAL A 259 4.93 -4.92 12.48
N VAL A 260 4.77 -3.66 12.89
CA VAL A 260 5.71 -2.58 12.60
C VAL A 260 6.19 -1.99 13.92
N ASP A 261 7.49 -1.83 14.11
CA ASP A 261 8.03 -1.17 15.30
C ASP A 261 7.88 0.37 15.22
N ARG A 262 8.17 1.04 16.33
CA ARG A 262 8.13 2.51 16.41
C ARG A 262 9.09 3.23 15.48
N ASP A 263 10.13 2.55 15.01
CA ASP A 263 11.08 3.03 14.01
C ASP A 263 10.58 2.74 12.59
N ARG A 264 9.31 2.36 12.44
CA ARG A 264 8.64 2.05 11.17
C ARG A 264 9.20 0.80 10.48
N THR A 265 10.00 -0.02 11.15
CA THR A 265 10.52 -1.25 10.56
C THR A 265 9.47 -2.35 10.67
N VAL A 266 9.19 -3.04 9.57
CA VAL A 266 8.34 -4.24 9.60
C VAL A 266 9.14 -5.35 10.30
N VAL A 267 8.65 -5.81 11.45
CA VAL A 267 9.28 -6.88 12.22
C VAL A 267 8.65 -8.26 11.97
N GLU A 268 7.40 -8.27 11.48
CA GLU A 268 6.68 -9.50 11.11
C GLU A 268 5.75 -9.21 9.92
N ALA A 269 5.64 -10.15 8.98
CA ALA A 269 4.76 -10.06 7.83
C ALA A 269 4.04 -11.39 7.60
N LEU A 270 2.73 -11.42 7.89
CA LEU A 270 1.90 -12.62 7.82
C LEU A 270 1.12 -12.63 6.50
N TYR A 271 1.54 -13.49 5.57
CA TYR A 271 0.88 -13.69 4.29
C TYR A 271 1.35 -14.99 3.59
N PRO A 272 0.46 -15.72 2.88
CA PRO A 272 -0.99 -15.54 2.83
C PRO A 272 -1.68 -16.04 4.11
N ILE A 273 -2.78 -15.40 4.50
CA ILE A 273 -3.56 -15.76 5.68
C ILE A 273 -4.71 -16.69 5.28
N THR A 274 -4.60 -17.97 5.65
CA THR A 274 -5.62 -19.01 5.44
C THR A 274 -6.45 -19.30 6.70
N ASP A 275 -5.88 -19.03 7.89
CA ASP A 275 -6.53 -19.13 9.19
C ASP A 275 -6.44 -17.76 9.89
N ILE A 276 -7.60 -17.13 10.08
CA ILE A 276 -7.74 -15.79 10.64
C ILE A 276 -7.40 -15.79 12.14
N GLU A 277 -7.89 -16.75 12.90
CA GLU A 277 -7.69 -16.75 14.36
C GLU A 277 -6.23 -17.07 14.69
N GLN A 278 -5.64 -18.01 13.93
CA GLN A 278 -4.22 -18.28 14.04
C GLN A 278 -3.37 -17.07 13.67
N SER A 279 -3.70 -16.32 12.61
CA SER A 279 -2.91 -15.16 12.21
C SER A 279 -2.93 -14.04 13.26
N VAL A 280 -4.07 -13.80 13.92
CA VAL A 280 -4.18 -12.82 15.02
C VAL A 280 -3.32 -13.27 16.21
N ARG A 281 -3.34 -14.55 16.58
CA ARG A 281 -2.47 -15.09 17.64
C ARG A 281 -0.99 -14.92 17.30
N THR A 282 -0.59 -15.27 16.07
CA THR A 282 0.79 -15.12 15.60
C THR A 282 1.24 -13.65 15.64
N ALA A 283 0.37 -12.70 15.27
CA ALA A 283 0.67 -11.27 15.35
C ALA A 283 0.89 -10.82 16.82
N LEU A 284 0.07 -11.28 17.75
CA LEU A 284 0.24 -10.99 19.18
C LEU A 284 1.54 -11.59 19.74
N GLU A 285 1.88 -12.81 19.34
CA GLU A 285 3.15 -13.44 19.71
C GLU A 285 4.36 -12.67 19.16
N ALA A 286 4.29 -12.17 17.93
CA ALA A 286 5.33 -11.34 17.35
C ALA A 286 5.56 -10.04 18.13
N VAL A 287 4.48 -9.36 18.54
CA VAL A 287 4.56 -8.19 19.44
C VAL A 287 5.24 -8.57 20.75
N ARG A 288 4.82 -9.67 21.39
CA ARG A 288 5.38 -10.12 22.68
C ARG A 288 6.86 -10.49 22.58
N ARG A 289 7.30 -11.10 21.46
CA ARG A 289 8.72 -11.43 21.22
C ARG A 289 9.58 -10.19 21.11
N GLY A 290 9.08 -9.12 20.51
CA GLY A 290 9.81 -7.86 20.35
C GLY A 290 9.85 -7.01 21.64
N SER A 291 8.84 -7.13 22.49
CA SER A 291 8.77 -6.43 23.78
C SER A 291 9.60 -7.05 24.92
N ALA A 292 10.19 -8.24 24.71
CA ALA A 292 10.99 -8.99 25.68
C ALA A 292 12.48 -8.63 25.58
#